data_AF-A0A0P0NEP5-F1
#
_entry.id   AF-A0A0P0NEP5-F1
#
_cell.length_a   1.000
_cell.length_b   1.000
_cell.length_c   1.000
_cell.angle_alpha   90.00
_cell.angle_beta   90.00
_cell.angle_gamma   90.00
#
_symmetry.space_group_name_H-M   'P 1'
#
loop_
_entity.id
_entity.type
_entity.pdbx_description
1 polymer ?
#
loop_
_entity_poly.entity_id
_entity_poly.type
_entity_poly.pdbx_seq_one_letter_code
_entity_poly.pdbx_strand_id
1 'polypeptide(L)'
;MALSSELNSSYRPSSALVTEKYTPLLEIKLEKSDTKLIQEIVQNRIKVFADMDVKVDRLTYLAIESLEHYAELEVGKNPPMVVVSSNRSGWIKNGYDKANRILESIFPSEPSFKTVTDPRVFKEGPVPFYLPIRMTPEEASTRNVYLFVANDEYYTYYKAFKDTNITVIGWRTEGTLRLTGFGGSRYAALEFFKLLLSKYKVCSSIWMLDDNVSYIRNFPGLAAVEGQLGTLFGLGFNGGTQVIAESKFIEMAKLPAPTPVAANLHSEAPILQQAVLWNVAQFLKADLSFSPYFITSAEDTSLTKFLGLKNCKYYSGCKILKGETYPDQSIGVEVLQETKNILLNCCYQSKYDVPFSCAVVPQAKTLSTVITEARDAATSPPKIVNVADEENLQQTYSKAVEQILSMALAKNIALPERLFKPPGLWIASKLMPKS
;
A
#
# COMPACT_ATOMS: atom_id res chain seq x y z
N MET A 1 -11.84 21.07 -23.39
CA MET A 1 -12.53 20.89 -22.09
C MET A 1 -11.43 20.72 -21.05
N ALA A 2 -11.49 21.43 -19.93
CA ALA A 2 -10.49 21.36 -18.86
C ALA A 2 -11.16 20.85 -17.59
N LEU A 3 -10.44 20.07 -16.79
CA LEU A 3 -10.94 19.66 -15.47
C LEU A 3 -11.04 20.89 -14.56
N SER A 4 -12.00 20.88 -13.64
CA SER A 4 -12.12 21.94 -12.63
C SER A 4 -12.13 21.40 -11.21
N SER A 5 -11.42 22.07 -10.32
CA SER A 5 -11.32 21.75 -8.89
C SER A 5 -10.92 22.99 -8.08
N GLU A 6 -11.03 22.89 -6.77
CA GLU A 6 -10.38 23.81 -5.83
C GLU A 6 -9.06 23.21 -5.33
N LEU A 7 -8.10 24.06 -4.99
CA LEU A 7 -6.88 23.61 -4.30
C LEU A 7 -7.15 23.52 -2.80
N ASN A 8 -6.73 22.42 -2.18
CA ASN A 8 -6.91 22.25 -0.75
C ASN A 8 -5.93 23.11 0.04
N SER A 9 -6.44 24.16 0.69
CA SER A 9 -5.61 25.05 1.47
C SER A 9 -4.95 24.41 2.69
N SER A 10 -5.55 23.33 3.20
CA SER A 10 -5.07 22.59 4.37
C SER A 10 -4.15 21.44 3.99
N TYR A 11 -3.84 21.25 2.70
CA TYR A 11 -2.97 20.18 2.25
C TYR A 11 -1.54 20.34 2.79
N ARG A 12 -1.06 19.27 3.46
CA ARG A 12 0.28 19.19 4.05
C ARG A 12 0.84 17.79 3.77
N PRO A 13 1.78 17.64 2.82
CA PRO A 13 2.38 16.35 2.46
C PRO A 13 3.00 15.59 3.65
N SER A 14 3.44 16.31 4.67
CA SER A 14 4.05 15.79 5.90
C SER A 14 3.05 15.55 7.05
N SER A 15 1.75 15.85 6.88
CA SER A 15 0.76 15.67 7.95
C SER A 15 0.60 14.20 8.35
N ALA A 16 0.35 13.97 9.64
CA ALA A 16 -0.06 12.69 10.17
C ALA A 16 -1.51 12.31 9.79
N LEU A 17 -2.33 13.30 9.41
CA LEU A 17 -3.71 13.10 8.99
C LEU A 17 -3.78 12.74 7.50
N VAL A 18 -4.40 11.60 7.19
CA VAL A 18 -4.56 11.11 5.81
C VAL A 18 -5.26 12.14 4.91
N THR A 19 -6.30 12.82 5.43
CA THR A 19 -7.07 13.83 4.67
C THR A 19 -6.25 15.05 4.28
N GLU A 20 -5.26 15.44 5.10
CA GLU A 20 -4.36 16.55 4.80
C GLU A 20 -3.16 16.11 3.95
N LYS A 21 -2.75 14.83 4.09
CA LYS A 21 -1.58 14.27 3.40
C LYS A 21 -1.83 13.88 1.95
N TYR A 22 -3.04 13.45 1.59
CA TYR A 22 -3.33 12.81 0.29
C TYR A 22 -4.37 13.53 -0.57
N THR A 23 -4.82 14.72 -0.15
CA THR A 23 -5.95 15.42 -0.79
C THR A 23 -5.52 16.82 -1.25
N PRO A 24 -4.67 16.97 -2.27
CA PRO A 24 -4.27 18.29 -2.77
C PRO A 24 -5.41 19.06 -3.45
N LEU A 25 -6.44 18.36 -3.94
CA LEU A 25 -7.61 18.96 -4.60
C LEU A 25 -8.89 18.79 -3.77
N LEU A 26 -9.75 19.80 -3.77
CA LEU A 26 -11.13 19.76 -3.25
C LEU A 26 -12.13 19.89 -4.40
N GLU A 27 -13.33 19.35 -4.21
CA GLU A 27 -14.45 19.51 -5.15
C GLU A 27 -14.12 19.20 -6.62
N ILE A 28 -13.42 18.09 -6.90
CA ILE A 28 -13.09 17.70 -8.28
C ILE A 28 -14.38 17.51 -9.09
N LYS A 29 -14.63 18.41 -10.04
CA LYS A 29 -15.79 18.36 -10.94
C LYS A 29 -15.43 17.54 -12.16
N LEU A 30 -16.10 16.40 -12.27
CA LEU A 30 -15.94 15.42 -13.34
C LEU A 30 -17.33 14.99 -13.81
N GLU A 31 -17.48 14.90 -15.13
CA GLU A 31 -18.68 14.48 -15.83
C GLU A 31 -18.37 13.33 -16.79
N LYS A 32 -19.40 12.60 -17.23
CA LYS A 32 -19.20 11.49 -18.18
C LYS A 32 -18.59 11.94 -19.52
N SER A 33 -18.84 13.18 -19.92
CA SER A 33 -18.22 13.84 -21.08
C SER A 33 -16.69 13.93 -20.99
N ASP A 34 -16.11 13.91 -19.78
CA ASP A 34 -14.66 13.96 -19.57
C ASP A 34 -13.94 12.63 -19.85
N THR A 35 -14.66 11.56 -20.24
CA THR A 35 -14.08 10.22 -20.46
C THR A 35 -12.84 10.26 -21.35
N LYS A 36 -12.88 11.00 -22.46
CA LYS A 36 -11.73 11.09 -23.38
C LYS A 36 -10.51 11.73 -22.71
N LEU A 37 -10.72 12.82 -21.97
CA LEU A 37 -9.65 13.51 -21.24
C LEU A 37 -9.05 12.61 -20.16
N ILE A 38 -9.89 11.90 -19.40
CA ILE A 38 -9.43 10.96 -18.37
C ILE A 38 -8.63 9.80 -18.99
N GLN A 39 -9.08 9.26 -20.13
CA GLN A 39 -8.34 8.24 -20.85
C GLN A 39 -6.98 8.76 -21.34
N GLU A 40 -6.91 10.00 -21.85
CA GLU A 40 -5.67 10.66 -22.25
C GLU A 40 -4.71 10.82 -21.06
N ILE A 41 -5.17 11.25 -19.88
CA ILE A 41 -4.35 11.35 -18.66
C ILE A 41 -3.72 10.00 -18.31
N VAL A 42 -4.51 8.92 -18.30
CA VAL A 42 -4.00 7.56 -18.06
C VAL A 42 -2.99 7.16 -19.13
N GLN A 43 -3.29 7.45 -20.40
CA GLN A 43 -2.44 7.05 -21.50
C GLN A 43 -1.09 7.75 -21.48
N ASN A 44 -1.10 9.05 -21.17
CA ASN A 44 0.06 9.90 -21.02
C ASN A 44 0.97 9.42 -19.89
N ARG A 45 0.39 9.06 -18.74
CA ARG A 45 1.17 8.55 -17.60
C ARG A 45 1.87 7.22 -17.92
N ILE A 46 1.17 6.30 -18.58
CA ILE A 46 1.76 5.05 -19.07
C ILE A 46 2.89 5.33 -20.07
N LYS A 47 2.69 6.31 -20.96
CA LYS A 47 3.69 6.71 -21.95
C LYS A 47 4.93 7.30 -21.30
N VAL A 48 4.80 8.14 -20.27
CA VAL A 48 5.95 8.67 -19.51
C VAL A 48 6.80 7.52 -18.96
N PHE A 49 6.18 6.50 -18.36
CA PHE A 49 6.92 5.35 -17.82
C PHE A 49 7.64 4.57 -18.93
N ALA A 50 6.98 4.38 -20.08
CA ALA A 50 7.59 3.71 -21.23
C ALA A 50 8.75 4.53 -21.85
N ASP A 51 8.59 5.85 -21.99
CA ASP A 51 9.61 6.78 -22.50
C ASP A 51 10.84 6.81 -21.56
N MET A 52 10.64 6.55 -20.26
CA MET A 52 11.69 6.41 -19.25
C MET A 52 12.30 4.99 -19.17
N ASP A 53 11.93 4.11 -20.10
CA ASP A 53 12.37 2.72 -20.14
C ASP A 53 12.03 1.91 -18.86
N VAL A 54 10.93 2.24 -18.18
CA VAL A 54 10.43 1.41 -17.06
C VAL A 54 9.68 0.20 -17.62
N LYS A 55 10.27 -1.00 -17.49
CA LYS A 55 9.65 -2.25 -17.99
C LYS A 55 8.70 -2.85 -16.94
N VAL A 56 7.51 -2.25 -16.84
CA VAL A 56 6.45 -2.65 -15.89
C VAL A 56 6.02 -4.12 -16.01
N ASP A 57 6.10 -4.66 -17.22
CA ASP A 57 5.81 -6.06 -17.56
C ASP A 57 6.91 -7.04 -17.13
N ARG A 58 8.08 -6.56 -16.70
CA ARG A 58 9.25 -7.39 -16.41
C ARG A 58 9.65 -7.31 -14.95
N LEU A 59 8.98 -8.10 -14.11
CA LEU A 59 9.30 -8.19 -12.69
C LEU A 59 10.43 -9.18 -12.46
N THR A 60 11.39 -8.77 -11.63
CA THR A 60 12.42 -9.64 -11.07
C THR A 60 12.27 -9.67 -9.57
N TYR A 61 12.29 -10.86 -8.98
CA TYR A 61 12.34 -11.01 -7.52
C TYR A 61 13.72 -11.50 -7.08
N LEU A 62 14.19 -10.95 -5.96
CA LEU A 62 15.33 -11.41 -5.19
C LEU A 62 14.88 -12.32 -4.05
N ALA A 63 15.81 -13.12 -3.54
CA ALA A 63 15.63 -14.08 -2.45
C ALA A 63 14.80 -15.32 -2.79
N ILE A 64 14.24 -15.39 -3.99
CA ILE A 64 13.58 -16.62 -4.41
C ILE A 64 14.61 -17.69 -4.77
N GLU A 65 14.69 -18.75 -3.96
CA GLU A 65 15.41 -19.98 -4.30
C GLU A 65 14.90 -20.49 -5.66
N SER A 66 13.62 -20.80 -5.70
CA SER A 66 12.86 -21.12 -6.89
C SER A 66 11.39 -20.80 -6.60
N LEU A 67 10.55 -20.64 -7.63
CA LEU A 67 9.11 -20.47 -7.37
C LEU A 67 8.53 -21.75 -6.74
N GLU A 68 9.08 -22.91 -7.09
CA GLU A 68 8.76 -24.22 -6.54
C GLU A 68 8.96 -24.25 -5.02
N HIS A 69 10.07 -23.73 -4.50
CA HIS A 69 10.34 -23.68 -3.05
C HIS A 69 9.24 -22.92 -2.30
N TYR A 70 8.84 -21.75 -2.80
CA TYR A 70 7.77 -20.97 -2.18
C TYR A 70 6.41 -21.65 -2.31
N ALA A 71 6.18 -22.38 -3.40
CA ALA A 71 4.97 -23.17 -3.55
C ALA A 71 4.92 -24.31 -2.52
N GLU A 72 6.02 -25.03 -2.32
CA GLU A 72 6.14 -26.08 -1.30
C GLU A 72 5.88 -25.54 0.10
N LEU A 73 6.41 -24.35 0.40
CA LEU A 73 6.16 -23.67 1.68
C LEU A 73 4.69 -23.31 1.90
N GLU A 74 3.85 -23.27 0.86
CA GLU A 74 2.45 -22.80 0.92
C GLU A 74 1.43 -23.94 0.77
N VAL A 75 1.88 -25.18 0.52
CA VAL A 75 0.98 -26.33 0.40
C VAL A 75 0.23 -26.56 1.72
N GLY A 76 -1.10 -26.57 1.64
CA GLY A 76 -1.98 -26.83 2.78
C GLY A 76 -1.99 -25.73 3.86
N LYS A 77 -1.39 -24.56 3.59
CA LYS A 77 -1.32 -23.44 4.53
C LYS A 77 -2.53 -22.51 4.43
N ASN A 78 -2.76 -21.78 5.51
CA ASN A 78 -3.69 -20.66 5.57
C ASN A 78 -3.16 -19.48 4.72
N PRO A 79 -4.02 -18.54 4.30
CA PRO A 79 -3.61 -17.38 3.50
C PRO A 79 -2.40 -16.65 4.09
N PRO A 80 -1.29 -16.47 3.38
CA PRO A 80 -0.11 -15.86 3.97
C PRO A 80 -0.33 -14.37 4.28
N MET A 81 0.46 -13.86 5.24
CA MET A 81 0.56 -12.42 5.52
C MET A 81 1.60 -11.80 4.61
N VAL A 82 1.17 -10.85 3.78
CA VAL A 82 1.97 -10.18 2.78
C VAL A 82 2.05 -8.71 3.14
N VAL A 83 3.22 -8.26 3.53
CA VAL A 83 3.43 -6.89 4.00
C VAL A 83 4.21 -6.13 2.96
N VAL A 84 3.66 -5.00 2.54
CA VAL A 84 4.40 -4.05 1.70
C VAL A 84 5.11 -3.07 2.62
N SER A 85 6.44 -3.02 2.52
CA SER A 85 7.27 -2.22 3.41
C SER A 85 8.34 -1.43 2.66
N SER A 86 8.68 -0.26 3.20
CA SER A 86 9.83 0.53 2.78
C SER A 86 10.30 1.39 3.95
N ASN A 87 11.61 1.49 4.13
CA ASN A 87 12.30 2.35 5.09
C ASN A 87 11.88 2.13 6.56
N ARG A 88 11.58 0.89 6.97
CA ARG A 88 11.02 0.58 8.31
C ARG A 88 11.47 -0.76 8.91
N SER A 89 12.51 -1.38 8.37
CA SER A 89 13.04 -2.65 8.89
C SER A 89 13.40 -2.56 10.38
N GLY A 90 14.02 -1.46 10.82
CA GLY A 90 14.40 -1.24 12.21
C GLY A 90 13.20 -1.06 13.14
N TRP A 91 12.14 -0.38 12.68
CA TRP A 91 10.91 -0.25 13.45
C TRP A 91 10.19 -1.59 13.62
N ILE A 92 10.06 -2.37 12.53
CA ILE A 92 9.42 -3.69 12.57
C ILE A 92 10.23 -4.65 13.47
N LYS A 93 11.57 -4.67 13.32
CA LYS A 93 12.46 -5.51 14.14
C LYS A 93 12.39 -5.15 15.62
N ASN A 94 12.38 -3.86 15.95
CA ASN A 94 12.18 -3.42 17.33
C ASN A 94 10.82 -3.89 17.89
N GLY A 95 9.75 -3.86 17.08
CA GLY A 95 8.46 -4.45 17.46
C GLY A 95 8.54 -5.94 17.76
N TYR A 96 9.28 -6.70 16.95
CA TYR A 96 9.55 -8.12 17.19
C TYR A 96 10.33 -8.35 18.49
N ASP A 97 11.38 -7.58 18.73
CA ASP A 97 12.22 -7.70 19.93
C ASP A 97 11.47 -7.32 21.21
N LYS A 98 10.63 -6.28 21.15
CA LYS A 98 9.70 -5.92 22.24
C LYS A 98 8.76 -7.07 22.57
N ALA A 99 8.15 -7.69 21.55
CA ALA A 99 7.23 -8.80 21.73
C ALA A 99 7.93 -10.02 22.35
N ASN A 100 9.14 -10.36 21.91
CA ASN A 100 9.96 -11.42 22.50
C ASN A 100 10.28 -11.15 23.97
N ARG A 101 10.79 -9.96 24.30
CA ARG A 101 11.09 -9.60 25.69
C ARG A 101 9.87 -9.70 26.60
N ILE A 102 8.69 -9.31 26.10
CA ILE A 102 7.43 -9.43 26.85
C ILE A 102 7.12 -10.90 27.16
N LEU A 103 7.27 -11.81 26.19
CA LEU A 103 7.05 -13.24 26.45
C LEU A 103 8.13 -13.80 27.39
N GLU A 104 9.40 -13.54 27.14
CA GLU A 104 10.51 -14.09 27.92
C GLU A 104 10.56 -13.58 29.37
N SER A 105 10.27 -12.28 29.58
CA SER A 105 10.46 -11.64 30.88
C SER A 105 9.17 -11.46 31.67
N ILE A 106 8.04 -11.29 30.99
CA ILE A 106 6.76 -10.92 31.65
C ILE A 106 5.77 -12.09 31.62
N PHE A 107 5.82 -12.93 30.60
CA PHE A 107 4.96 -14.11 30.47
C PHE A 107 5.77 -15.39 30.18
N PRO A 108 6.80 -15.73 31.00
CA PRO A 108 7.79 -16.77 30.68
C PRO A 108 7.21 -18.18 30.49
N SER A 109 5.96 -18.42 30.93
CA SER A 109 5.25 -19.68 30.74
C SER A 109 4.43 -19.75 29.44
N GLU A 110 4.41 -18.71 28.62
CA GLU A 110 3.64 -18.64 27.37
C GLU A 110 4.58 -18.66 26.15
N PRO A 111 4.46 -19.62 25.22
CA PRO A 111 5.31 -19.67 24.03
C PRO A 111 4.93 -18.63 22.96
N SER A 112 3.75 -18.01 23.07
CA SER A 112 3.24 -17.01 22.14
C SER A 112 2.13 -16.18 22.80
N PHE A 113 1.71 -15.10 22.14
CA PHE A 113 0.46 -14.42 22.51
C PHE A 113 -0.76 -15.29 22.12
N LYS A 114 -1.91 -15.04 22.76
CA LYS A 114 -3.12 -15.87 22.57
C LYS A 114 -3.78 -15.68 21.21
N THR A 115 -3.69 -14.47 20.67
CA THR A 115 -4.23 -14.11 19.34
C THR A 115 -3.43 -12.95 18.78
N VAL A 116 -3.56 -12.71 17.48
CA VAL A 116 -2.99 -11.51 16.82
C VAL A 116 -3.50 -10.20 17.41
N THR A 117 -4.60 -10.21 18.17
CA THR A 117 -5.16 -9.05 18.86
C THR A 117 -5.01 -9.06 20.38
N ASP A 118 -4.13 -9.90 20.93
CA ASP A 118 -3.83 -9.88 22.36
C ASP A 118 -3.20 -8.54 22.77
N PRO A 119 -3.85 -7.72 23.61
CA PRO A 119 -3.36 -6.40 23.95
C PRO A 119 -2.07 -6.44 24.80
N ARG A 120 -1.75 -7.58 25.42
CA ARG A 120 -0.55 -7.73 26.27
C ARG A 120 0.75 -7.51 25.50
N VAL A 121 0.72 -7.67 24.17
CA VAL A 121 1.85 -7.39 23.28
C VAL A 121 2.28 -5.93 23.31
N PHE A 122 1.40 -5.02 23.74
CA PHE A 122 1.66 -3.58 23.71
C PHE A 122 2.30 -3.01 24.99
N LYS A 123 2.74 -3.86 25.93
CA LYS A 123 3.35 -3.41 27.20
C LYS A 123 4.56 -2.48 27.01
N GLU A 124 5.27 -2.63 25.90
CA GLU A 124 6.44 -1.80 25.54
C GLU A 124 6.17 -0.94 24.28
N GLY A 125 4.91 -0.70 23.91
CA GLY A 125 4.56 0.13 22.75
C GLY A 125 4.01 -0.66 21.55
N PRO A 126 3.94 -0.04 20.35
CA PRO A 126 3.32 -0.67 19.19
C PRO A 126 4.14 -1.85 18.70
N VAL A 127 3.44 -2.95 18.41
CA VAL A 127 3.99 -4.13 17.74
C VAL A 127 3.20 -4.36 16.45
N PRO A 128 3.83 -4.64 15.30
CA PRO A 128 3.12 -4.92 14.05
C PRO A 128 2.16 -6.11 14.17
N PHE A 129 1.01 -6.04 13.49
CA PHE A 129 -0.09 -7.01 13.58
C PHE A 129 0.28 -8.40 13.05
N TYR A 130 1.13 -8.44 12.03
CA TYR A 130 1.46 -9.63 11.24
C TYR A 130 2.64 -10.45 11.78
N LEU A 131 3.27 -10.04 12.88
CA LEU A 131 4.46 -10.75 13.37
C LEU A 131 4.10 -12.19 13.79
N PRO A 132 4.88 -13.21 13.40
CA PRO A 132 4.60 -14.62 13.75
C PRO A 132 4.43 -14.84 15.25
N ILE A 133 5.20 -14.14 16.09
CA ILE A 133 5.14 -14.23 17.56
C ILE A 133 3.76 -13.87 18.15
N ARG A 134 2.93 -13.12 17.41
CA ARG A 134 1.56 -12.76 17.81
C ARG A 134 0.53 -13.83 17.49
N MET A 135 0.90 -14.84 16.71
CA MET A 135 0.06 -15.96 16.35
C MET A 135 0.22 -17.07 17.39
N THR A 136 -0.80 -17.92 17.54
CA THR A 136 -0.64 -19.16 18.31
C THR A 136 0.37 -20.08 17.60
N PRO A 137 0.99 -21.08 18.27
CA PRO A 137 1.92 -21.98 17.61
C PRO A 137 1.30 -22.73 16.41
N GLU A 138 0.02 -23.10 16.53
CA GLU A 138 -0.77 -23.70 15.45
C GLU A 138 -0.90 -22.76 14.26
N GLU A 139 -1.32 -21.51 14.49
CA GLU A 139 -1.47 -20.52 13.44
C GLU A 139 -0.12 -20.15 12.80
N ALA A 140 0.93 -19.99 13.60
CA ALA A 140 2.28 -19.70 13.11
C ALA A 140 2.86 -20.85 12.26
N SER A 141 2.48 -22.10 12.54
CA SER A 141 2.92 -23.26 11.74
C SER A 141 2.20 -23.37 10.39
N THR A 142 1.02 -22.77 10.28
CA THR A 142 0.15 -22.85 9.10
C THR A 142 0.09 -21.56 8.30
N ARG A 143 0.82 -20.50 8.70
CA ARG A 143 0.78 -19.20 8.04
C ARG A 143 2.16 -18.57 7.91
N ASN A 144 2.59 -18.41 6.67
CA ASN A 144 3.84 -17.70 6.38
C ASN A 144 3.64 -16.18 6.42
N VAL A 145 4.74 -15.46 6.67
CA VAL A 145 4.79 -14.00 6.64
C VAL A 145 5.86 -13.56 5.65
N TYR A 146 5.45 -12.79 4.65
CA TYR A 146 6.32 -12.24 3.61
C TYR A 146 6.41 -10.72 3.72
N LEU A 147 7.64 -10.19 3.73
CA LEU A 147 7.89 -8.75 3.56
C LEU A 147 8.32 -8.50 2.11
N PHE A 148 7.51 -7.79 1.35
CA PHE A 148 7.84 -7.31 0.00
C PHE A 148 8.48 -5.94 0.08
N VAL A 149 9.73 -5.86 -0.36
CA VAL A 149 10.55 -4.64 -0.34
C VAL A 149 11.20 -4.42 -1.69
N ALA A 150 11.45 -3.16 -2.06
CA ALA A 150 12.19 -2.91 -3.28
C ALA A 150 13.62 -3.49 -3.17
N ASN A 151 14.16 -3.92 -4.30
CA ASN A 151 15.45 -4.58 -4.43
C ASN A 151 16.58 -3.85 -3.69
N ASP A 152 16.56 -2.52 -3.72
CA ASP A 152 17.58 -1.66 -3.13
C ASP A 152 17.56 -1.68 -1.59
N GLU A 153 16.45 -2.06 -0.96
CA GLU A 153 16.33 -2.22 0.51
C GLU A 153 16.48 -3.67 0.97
N TYR A 154 16.51 -4.62 0.04
CA TYR A 154 16.44 -6.05 0.33
C TYR A 154 17.42 -6.50 1.43
N TYR A 155 18.70 -6.16 1.32
CA TYR A 155 19.72 -6.62 2.27
C TYR A 155 19.53 -6.07 3.68
N THR A 156 19.03 -4.84 3.79
CA THR A 156 18.75 -4.22 5.09
C THR A 156 17.66 -5.03 5.81
N TYR A 157 16.57 -5.33 5.11
CA TYR A 157 15.49 -6.16 5.65
C TYR A 157 15.94 -7.60 5.90
N TYR A 158 16.61 -8.23 4.94
CA TYR A 158 17.09 -9.62 5.06
C TYR A 158 17.94 -9.81 6.32
N LYS A 159 18.87 -8.89 6.60
CA LYS A 159 19.68 -8.92 7.83
C LYS A 159 18.84 -8.71 9.08
N ALA A 160 17.88 -7.79 9.06
CA ALA A 160 17.03 -7.48 10.20
C ALA A 160 16.12 -8.66 10.60
N PHE A 161 15.65 -9.45 9.62
CA PHE A 161 14.65 -10.51 9.84
C PHE A 161 15.21 -11.93 9.81
N LYS A 162 16.53 -12.08 9.81
CA LYS A 162 17.17 -13.37 10.04
C LYS A 162 16.65 -13.98 11.35
N ASP A 163 16.25 -15.26 11.30
CA ASP A 163 15.77 -16.04 12.45
C ASP A 163 14.46 -15.53 13.08
N THR A 164 13.62 -14.80 12.32
CA THR A 164 12.32 -14.27 12.80
C THR A 164 11.08 -14.97 12.23
N ASN A 165 11.26 -16.04 11.45
CA ASN A 165 10.20 -16.70 10.65
C ASN A 165 9.46 -15.75 9.70
N ILE A 166 10.12 -14.68 9.29
CA ILE A 166 9.64 -13.73 8.27
C ILE A 166 10.52 -13.88 7.03
N THR A 167 9.90 -14.11 5.88
CA THR A 167 10.60 -14.21 4.60
C THR A 167 10.62 -12.86 3.91
N VAL A 168 11.81 -12.33 3.62
CA VAL A 168 11.96 -11.08 2.87
C VAL A 168 12.06 -11.39 1.38
N ILE A 169 11.22 -10.76 0.56
CA ILE A 169 11.25 -10.85 -0.91
C ILE A 169 11.58 -9.47 -1.47
N GLY A 170 12.73 -9.37 -2.13
CA GLY A 170 13.09 -8.17 -2.89
C GLY A 170 12.40 -8.17 -4.25
N TRP A 171 12.00 -7.01 -4.76
CA TRP A 171 11.41 -6.90 -6.10
C TRP A 171 11.96 -5.70 -6.87
N ARG A 172 11.98 -5.80 -8.20
CA ARG A 172 12.26 -4.68 -9.11
C ARG A 172 11.64 -4.91 -10.47
N THR A 173 11.49 -3.86 -11.26
CA THR A 173 11.30 -3.97 -12.71
C THR A 173 12.64 -3.96 -13.44
N GLU A 174 12.69 -4.54 -14.64
CA GLU A 174 13.77 -4.29 -15.59
C GLU A 174 13.70 -2.86 -16.16
N GLY A 175 14.75 -2.45 -16.86
CA GLY A 175 14.88 -1.15 -17.50
C GLY A 175 15.93 -0.25 -16.87
N THR A 176 16.11 0.92 -17.48
CA THR A 176 17.04 1.96 -16.99
C THR A 176 16.53 2.57 -15.69
N LEU A 177 15.23 2.80 -15.57
CA LEU A 177 14.58 3.26 -14.35
C LEU A 177 13.63 2.20 -13.79
N ARG A 178 13.50 2.16 -12.47
CA ARG A 178 12.71 1.16 -11.76
C ARG A 178 11.40 1.73 -11.24
N LEU A 179 10.38 0.89 -11.16
CA LEU A 179 9.19 1.22 -10.37
C LEU A 179 9.54 1.38 -8.89
N THR A 180 8.81 2.28 -8.23
CA THR A 180 8.90 2.54 -6.79
C THR A 180 7.53 2.94 -6.23
N GLY A 181 7.43 3.08 -4.92
CA GLY A 181 6.19 3.45 -4.22
C GLY A 181 5.25 2.27 -3.94
N PHE A 182 4.19 2.55 -3.19
CA PHE A 182 3.24 1.52 -2.73
C PHE A 182 2.51 0.81 -3.87
N GLY A 183 2.16 1.53 -4.95
CA GLY A 183 1.58 0.95 -6.16
C GLY A 183 2.44 -0.13 -6.79
N GLY A 184 3.72 0.16 -6.99
CA GLY A 184 4.70 -0.82 -7.50
C GLY A 184 4.86 -2.04 -6.59
N SER A 185 4.98 -1.82 -5.28
CA SER A 185 5.14 -2.92 -4.32
C SER A 185 3.91 -3.83 -4.23
N ARG A 186 2.69 -3.26 -4.18
CA ARG A 186 1.45 -4.05 -4.15
C ARG A 186 1.23 -4.81 -5.46
N TYR A 187 1.56 -4.19 -6.60
CA TYR A 187 1.59 -4.85 -7.91
C TYR A 187 2.55 -6.04 -7.91
N ALA A 188 3.80 -5.83 -7.50
CA ALA A 188 4.79 -6.90 -7.44
C ALA A 188 4.37 -8.05 -6.50
N ALA A 189 3.79 -7.73 -5.34
CA ALA A 189 3.29 -8.73 -4.41
C ALA A 189 2.13 -9.54 -5.00
N LEU A 190 1.11 -8.89 -5.57
CA LEU A 190 -0.05 -9.59 -6.13
C LEU A 190 0.33 -10.46 -7.34
N GLU A 191 1.20 -9.96 -8.23
CA GLU A 191 1.68 -10.74 -9.37
C GLU A 191 2.50 -11.98 -8.94
N PHE A 192 3.27 -11.87 -7.85
CA PHE A 192 3.99 -13.02 -7.28
C PHE A 192 3.03 -14.14 -6.88
N PHE A 193 1.98 -13.82 -6.13
CA PHE A 193 1.00 -14.82 -5.69
C PHE A 193 0.09 -15.30 -6.83
N LYS A 194 -0.20 -14.47 -7.84
CA LYS A 194 -0.86 -14.92 -9.07
C LYS A 194 -0.03 -15.97 -9.80
N LEU A 195 1.30 -15.81 -9.85
CA LEU A 195 2.17 -16.85 -10.39
C LEU A 195 2.11 -18.14 -9.59
N LEU A 196 2.25 -18.08 -8.26
CA LEU A 196 2.18 -19.27 -7.41
C LEU A 196 0.85 -20.01 -7.59
N LEU A 197 -0.26 -19.27 -7.63
CA LEU A 197 -1.58 -19.85 -7.87
C LEU A 197 -1.69 -20.44 -9.27
N SER A 198 -1.24 -19.73 -10.30
CA SER A 198 -1.39 -20.20 -11.69
C SER A 198 -0.62 -21.51 -11.94
N LYS A 199 0.61 -21.62 -11.41
CA LYS A 199 1.53 -22.75 -11.65
C LYS A 199 1.33 -23.91 -10.67
N TYR A 200 1.18 -23.63 -9.38
CA TYR A 200 1.21 -24.65 -8.32
C TYR A 200 -0.11 -24.78 -7.57
N LYS A 201 -1.12 -23.97 -7.89
CA LYS A 201 -2.47 -24.02 -7.30
C LYS A 201 -2.50 -23.75 -5.78
N VAL A 202 -1.54 -22.97 -5.28
CA VAL A 202 -1.46 -22.51 -3.87
C VAL A 202 -1.81 -21.02 -3.74
N CYS A 203 -2.07 -20.56 -2.52
CA CYS A 203 -2.35 -19.15 -2.20
C CYS A 203 -3.53 -18.54 -2.99
N SER A 204 -4.72 -19.15 -2.94
CA SER A 204 -5.92 -18.58 -3.57
C SER A 204 -6.34 -17.22 -2.99
N SER A 205 -5.83 -16.88 -1.81
CA SER A 205 -6.02 -15.60 -1.14
C SER A 205 -4.79 -15.24 -0.30
N ILE A 206 -4.60 -13.94 -0.07
CA ILE A 206 -3.50 -13.40 0.75
C ILE A 206 -4.01 -12.26 1.62
N TRP A 207 -3.46 -12.12 2.83
CA TRP A 207 -3.59 -10.89 3.59
C TRP A 207 -2.55 -9.90 3.09
N MET A 208 -2.94 -8.72 2.63
CA MET A 208 -2.03 -7.64 2.28
C MET A 208 -2.13 -6.51 3.30
N LEU A 209 -1.01 -6.19 3.95
CA LEU A 209 -0.94 -5.20 5.02
C LEU A 209 0.07 -4.08 4.72
N ASP A 210 -0.24 -2.88 5.16
CA ASP A 210 0.78 -1.85 5.39
C ASP A 210 1.65 -2.31 6.57
N ASP A 211 2.96 -2.06 6.47
CA ASP A 211 3.94 -2.35 7.51
C ASP A 211 3.57 -1.82 8.91
N ASN A 212 2.93 -0.66 9.01
CA ASN A 212 2.65 -0.02 10.28
C ASN A 212 1.27 -0.29 10.85
N VAL A 213 0.54 -1.29 10.36
CA VAL A 213 -0.65 -1.81 11.04
C VAL A 213 -0.23 -2.54 12.31
N SER A 214 -0.59 -2.00 13.47
CA SER A 214 -0.25 -2.59 14.77
C SER A 214 -1.44 -3.30 15.43
N TYR A 215 -2.67 -2.89 15.12
CA TYR A 215 -3.86 -3.47 15.73
C TYR A 215 -5.11 -3.29 14.87
N ILE A 216 -6.06 -4.21 14.99
CA ILE A 216 -7.41 -4.08 14.46
C ILE A 216 -8.38 -4.24 15.63
N ARG A 217 -9.05 -3.14 16.01
CA ARG A 217 -10.05 -3.17 17.09
C ARG A 217 -11.26 -3.98 16.66
N ASN A 218 -11.82 -4.77 17.57
CA ASN A 218 -12.98 -5.66 17.34
C ASN A 218 -12.73 -6.66 16.20
N PHE A 219 -11.50 -7.11 16.02
CA PHE A 219 -11.16 -8.07 14.98
C PHE A 219 -11.86 -9.42 15.24
N PRO A 220 -12.60 -9.97 14.26
CA PRO A 220 -13.33 -11.22 14.45
C PRO A 220 -12.43 -12.47 14.47
N GLY A 221 -11.15 -12.34 14.12
CA GLY A 221 -10.20 -13.45 13.97
C GLY A 221 -9.92 -13.78 12.51
N LEU A 222 -8.75 -14.35 12.22
CA LEU A 222 -8.29 -14.62 10.85
C LEU A 222 -9.22 -15.60 10.12
N ALA A 223 -9.45 -16.77 10.70
CA ALA A 223 -10.32 -17.80 10.13
C ALA A 223 -11.76 -17.28 9.87
N ALA A 224 -12.28 -16.43 10.77
CA ALA A 224 -13.60 -15.84 10.60
C ALA A 224 -13.68 -14.89 9.39
N VAL A 225 -12.63 -14.10 9.12
CA VAL A 225 -12.57 -13.25 7.92
C VAL A 225 -12.37 -14.08 6.67
N GLU A 226 -11.49 -15.07 6.73
CA GLU A 226 -11.17 -15.95 5.60
C GLU A 226 -12.40 -16.74 5.13
N GLY A 227 -13.20 -17.24 6.06
CA GLY A 227 -14.46 -17.91 5.75
C GLY A 227 -15.52 -17.03 5.07
N GLN A 228 -15.37 -15.70 5.10
CA GLN A 228 -16.31 -14.76 4.47
C GLN A 228 -15.89 -14.30 3.07
N LEU A 229 -14.66 -14.63 2.62
CA LEU A 229 -14.12 -14.09 1.37
C LEU A 229 -14.94 -14.54 0.15
N GLY A 230 -15.30 -15.83 0.09
CA GLY A 230 -16.15 -16.38 -0.98
C GLY A 230 -15.70 -15.97 -2.39
N THR A 231 -16.61 -15.35 -3.14
CA THR A 231 -16.34 -14.83 -4.50
C THR A 231 -15.95 -13.36 -4.54
N LEU A 232 -15.77 -12.70 -3.39
CA LEU A 232 -15.35 -11.30 -3.32
C LEU A 232 -13.90 -11.17 -3.78
N PHE A 233 -13.56 -10.02 -4.34
CA PHE A 233 -12.16 -9.67 -4.60
C PHE A 233 -11.42 -9.35 -3.32
N GLY A 234 -12.07 -8.70 -2.34
CA GLY A 234 -11.40 -8.36 -1.08
C GLY A 234 -12.32 -8.11 0.11
N LEU A 235 -11.74 -8.31 1.29
CA LEU A 235 -12.32 -8.01 2.60
C LEU A 235 -11.38 -7.14 3.43
N GLY A 236 -11.88 -6.03 3.95
CA GLY A 236 -11.08 -5.12 4.79
C GLY A 236 -11.82 -4.58 6.00
N PHE A 237 -11.31 -3.47 6.54
CA PHE A 237 -11.80 -2.84 7.77
C PHE A 237 -11.79 -1.31 7.60
N ASN A 238 -12.35 -0.57 8.56
CA ASN A 238 -12.16 0.88 8.53
C ASN A 238 -10.69 1.23 8.71
N GLY A 239 -10.16 1.97 7.72
CA GLY A 239 -8.79 2.47 7.74
C GLY A 239 -8.53 3.40 8.94
N GLY A 240 -7.32 3.31 9.47
CA GLY A 240 -6.77 4.30 10.40
C GLY A 240 -6.47 5.60 9.65
N THR A 241 -7.06 6.70 10.10
CA THR A 241 -6.88 8.04 9.51
C THR A 241 -5.69 8.81 10.08
N GLN A 242 -5.09 8.29 11.15
CA GLN A 242 -3.94 8.87 11.85
C GLN A 242 -3.08 7.75 12.46
N VAL A 243 -1.79 8.04 12.63
CA VAL A 243 -0.90 7.22 13.47
C VAL A 243 -1.25 7.41 14.95
N ILE A 244 -1.06 6.36 15.73
CA ILE A 244 -1.33 6.32 17.16
C ILE A 244 0.00 6.32 17.91
N ALA A 245 0.14 7.26 18.85
CA ALA A 245 1.33 7.42 19.68
C ALA A 245 1.60 6.17 20.54
N GLU A 246 2.87 5.93 20.83
CA GLU A 246 3.32 4.79 21.64
C GLU A 246 2.61 4.67 23.00
N SER A 247 2.41 5.80 23.69
CA SER A 247 1.72 5.85 24.99
C SER A 247 0.29 5.28 24.93
N LYS A 248 -0.42 5.45 23.81
CA LYS A 248 -1.77 4.90 23.63
C LYS A 248 -1.78 3.39 23.45
N PHE A 249 -0.75 2.81 22.83
CA PHE A 249 -0.60 1.36 22.80
C PHE A 249 -0.28 0.79 24.19
N ILE A 250 0.58 1.46 24.95
CA ILE A 250 0.88 1.06 26.34
C ILE A 250 -0.37 1.13 27.23
N GLU A 251 -1.21 2.16 27.05
CA GLU A 251 -2.52 2.23 27.72
C GLU A 251 -3.43 1.05 27.34
N MET A 252 -3.46 0.65 26.06
CA MET A 252 -4.24 -0.49 25.60
C MET A 252 -3.81 -1.81 26.22
N ALA A 253 -2.53 -1.99 26.57
CA ALA A 253 -2.03 -3.20 27.24
C ALA A 253 -2.64 -3.44 28.62
N LYS A 254 -3.24 -2.41 29.23
CA LYS A 254 -3.91 -2.47 30.54
C LYS A 254 -5.39 -2.83 30.43
N LEU A 255 -5.96 -2.78 29.22
CA LEU A 255 -7.36 -3.11 28.99
C LEU A 255 -7.54 -4.63 28.89
N PRO A 256 -8.69 -5.17 29.32
CA PRO A 256 -9.01 -6.56 29.03
C PRO A 256 -8.99 -6.79 27.51
N ALA A 257 -8.64 -8.01 27.10
CA ALA A 257 -8.76 -8.40 25.69
C ALA A 257 -10.20 -8.10 25.23
N PRO A 258 -10.40 -7.34 24.15
CA PRO A 258 -11.74 -7.03 23.71
C PRO A 258 -12.47 -8.32 23.35
N THR A 259 -13.71 -8.44 23.80
CA THR A 259 -14.58 -9.52 23.35
C THR A 259 -14.77 -9.36 21.84
N PRO A 260 -14.51 -10.41 21.03
CA PRO A 260 -14.83 -10.39 19.61
C PRO A 260 -16.31 -10.05 19.46
N VAL A 261 -16.61 -8.87 18.94
CA VAL A 261 -17.99 -8.51 18.59
C VAL A 261 -18.26 -9.14 17.23
N ALA A 262 -19.44 -9.71 17.02
CA ALA A 262 -19.88 -10.14 15.70
C ALA A 262 -19.74 -8.95 14.76
N ALA A 263 -18.73 -9.00 13.90
CA ALA A 263 -18.38 -7.87 13.08
C ALA A 263 -19.41 -7.80 11.95
N ASN A 264 -20.23 -6.76 11.94
CA ASN A 264 -21.20 -6.55 10.86
C ASN A 264 -20.44 -6.33 9.56
N LEU A 265 -20.56 -7.30 8.66
CA LEU A 265 -20.04 -7.20 7.31
C LEU A 265 -20.97 -6.30 6.51
N HIS A 266 -20.49 -5.10 6.15
CA HIS A 266 -21.26 -4.21 5.30
C HIS A 266 -21.12 -4.60 3.83
N SER A 267 -22.20 -4.44 3.08
CA SER A 267 -22.30 -4.85 1.68
C SER A 267 -21.47 -3.99 0.73
N GLU A 268 -21.05 -2.79 1.14
CA GLU A 268 -20.40 -1.81 0.27
C GLU A 268 -19.19 -1.18 0.97
N ALA A 269 -17.98 -1.65 0.66
CA ALA A 269 -16.77 -1.04 1.18
C ALA A 269 -16.45 0.27 0.46
N PRO A 270 -16.39 1.43 1.16
CA PRO A 270 -16.04 2.68 0.50
C PRO A 270 -14.61 2.62 -0.06
N ILE A 271 -13.68 1.99 0.68
CA ILE A 271 -12.27 1.80 0.34
C ILE A 271 -11.74 0.56 1.08
N LEU A 272 -11.00 -0.33 0.39
CA LEU A 272 -10.19 -1.37 1.03
C LEU A 272 -8.73 -0.94 1.05
N GLN A 273 -8.16 -0.77 2.24
CA GLN A 273 -6.81 -0.26 2.43
C GLN A 273 -6.18 -0.81 3.72
N GLN A 274 -4.86 -0.68 3.84
CA GLN A 274 -4.04 -0.90 5.04
C GLN A 274 -3.98 -2.33 5.60
N ALA A 275 -5.09 -3.07 5.66
CA ALA A 275 -5.14 -4.49 6.00
C ALA A 275 -6.32 -5.12 5.29
N VAL A 276 -6.06 -5.89 4.24
CA VAL A 276 -7.09 -6.43 3.36
C VAL A 276 -6.77 -7.89 3.02
N LEU A 277 -7.75 -8.77 3.17
CA LEU A 277 -7.69 -10.11 2.61
C LEU A 277 -8.12 -10.05 1.14
N TRP A 278 -7.21 -10.30 0.22
CA TRP A 278 -7.44 -10.30 -1.23
C TRP A 278 -7.60 -11.72 -1.77
N ASN A 279 -8.53 -11.89 -2.71
CA ASN A 279 -8.78 -13.14 -3.42
C ASN A 279 -7.95 -13.20 -4.70
N VAL A 280 -6.75 -13.76 -4.60
CA VAL A 280 -5.81 -13.93 -5.72
C VAL A 280 -6.45 -14.69 -6.88
N ALA A 281 -7.33 -15.66 -6.60
CA ALA A 281 -8.03 -16.40 -7.65
C ALA A 281 -8.98 -15.52 -8.49
N GLN A 282 -9.68 -14.56 -7.87
CA GLN A 282 -10.51 -13.61 -8.62
C GLN A 282 -9.66 -12.65 -9.47
N PHE A 283 -8.55 -12.16 -8.93
CA PHE A 283 -7.60 -11.33 -9.68
C PHE A 283 -6.98 -12.09 -10.86
N LEU A 284 -6.59 -13.34 -10.67
CA LEU A 284 -6.07 -14.19 -11.75
C LEU A 284 -7.13 -14.45 -12.82
N LYS A 285 -8.35 -14.79 -12.42
CA LYS A 285 -9.46 -15.06 -13.36
C LYS A 285 -9.85 -13.84 -14.19
N ALA A 286 -9.84 -12.65 -13.58
CA ALA A 286 -10.21 -11.40 -14.24
C ALA A 286 -9.04 -10.75 -15.00
N ASP A 287 -7.84 -11.31 -14.90
CA ASP A 287 -6.59 -10.72 -15.38
C ASP A 287 -6.39 -9.28 -14.87
N LEU A 288 -6.58 -9.10 -13.56
CA LEU A 288 -6.46 -7.80 -12.88
C LEU A 288 -5.30 -7.80 -11.89
N SER A 289 -4.86 -6.58 -11.55
CA SER A 289 -3.84 -6.31 -10.55
C SER A 289 -3.96 -4.90 -9.96
N PHE A 290 -3.08 -4.59 -9.00
CA PHE A 290 -2.82 -3.20 -8.62
C PHE A 290 -2.17 -2.46 -9.79
N SER A 291 -2.49 -1.18 -9.92
CA SER A 291 -1.91 -0.36 -10.98
C SER A 291 -0.51 0.11 -10.60
N PRO A 292 0.54 -0.29 -11.35
CA PRO A 292 1.93 0.10 -11.06
C PRO A 292 2.23 1.57 -11.38
N TYR A 293 1.29 2.26 -12.02
CA TYR A 293 1.46 3.65 -12.46
C TYR A 293 1.14 4.67 -11.36
N PHE A 294 0.60 4.23 -10.21
CA PHE A 294 0.42 5.06 -9.02
C PHE A 294 1.73 5.07 -8.21
N ILE A 295 2.35 6.24 -8.09
CA ILE A 295 3.66 6.45 -7.44
C ILE A 295 3.44 6.89 -5.99
N THR A 296 2.45 7.76 -5.74
CA THR A 296 2.35 8.49 -4.47
C THR A 296 1.25 8.03 -3.53
N SER A 297 0.12 7.54 -4.06
CA SER A 297 -1.09 7.27 -3.29
C SER A 297 -2.22 6.65 -4.13
N ALA A 298 -3.34 6.33 -3.47
CA ALA A 298 -4.64 6.04 -4.08
C ALA A 298 -4.70 4.82 -5.01
N GLU A 299 -3.67 3.97 -5.04
CA GLU A 299 -3.68 2.72 -5.82
C GLU A 299 -4.77 1.77 -5.31
N ASP A 300 -4.90 1.66 -3.99
CA ASP A 300 -5.82 0.77 -3.29
C ASP A 300 -7.27 1.25 -3.41
N THR A 301 -7.45 2.56 -3.28
CA THR A 301 -8.72 3.27 -3.42
C THR A 301 -9.20 3.20 -4.85
N SER A 302 -8.31 3.40 -5.82
CA SER A 302 -8.65 3.31 -7.24
C SER A 302 -8.98 1.87 -7.61
N LEU A 303 -8.21 0.88 -7.13
CA LEU A 303 -8.54 -0.53 -7.38
C LEU A 303 -9.90 -0.90 -6.76
N THR A 304 -10.16 -0.51 -5.51
CA THR A 304 -11.45 -0.80 -4.84
C THR A 304 -12.63 -0.23 -5.63
N LYS A 305 -12.51 1.02 -6.12
CA LYS A 305 -13.55 1.66 -6.93
C LYS A 305 -13.71 1.00 -8.29
N PHE A 306 -12.61 0.61 -8.94
CA PHE A 306 -12.63 -0.10 -10.22
C PHE A 306 -13.34 -1.46 -10.11
N LEU A 307 -13.07 -2.23 -9.06
CA LEU A 307 -13.71 -3.51 -8.80
C LEU A 307 -15.21 -3.35 -8.47
N GLY A 308 -15.61 -2.19 -7.96
CA GLY A 308 -16.99 -1.86 -7.60
C GLY A 308 -17.40 -2.39 -6.22
N LEU A 309 -18.31 -1.65 -5.58
CA LEU A 309 -18.69 -1.85 -4.17
C LEU A 309 -19.27 -3.23 -3.86
N LYS A 310 -19.86 -3.92 -4.84
CA LYS A 310 -20.44 -5.27 -4.64
C LYS A 310 -19.40 -6.38 -4.55
N ASN A 311 -18.20 -6.14 -5.08
CA ASN A 311 -17.11 -7.11 -5.15
C ASN A 311 -16.12 -6.97 -3.97
N CYS A 312 -16.30 -5.94 -3.14
CA CYS A 312 -15.43 -5.58 -2.03
C CYS A 312 -16.29 -5.29 -0.79
N LYS A 313 -16.05 -6.00 0.32
CA LYS A 313 -16.78 -5.76 1.57
C LYS A 313 -15.83 -5.42 2.71
N TYR A 314 -16.38 -4.86 3.78
CA TYR A 314 -15.58 -4.50 4.95
C TYR A 314 -16.36 -4.67 6.24
N TYR A 315 -15.62 -4.86 7.32
CA TYR A 315 -16.17 -4.91 8.68
C TYR A 315 -16.24 -3.51 9.27
N SER A 316 -17.42 -2.92 9.30
CA SER A 316 -17.62 -1.54 9.77
C SER A 316 -17.45 -1.38 11.29
N GLY A 317 -17.61 -2.47 12.05
CA GLY A 317 -17.36 -2.50 13.49
C GLY A 317 -15.87 -2.55 13.86
N CYS A 318 -15.00 -2.78 12.88
CA CYS A 318 -13.57 -2.91 13.07
C CYS A 318 -12.83 -1.62 12.68
N LYS A 319 -11.74 -1.32 13.37
CA LYS A 319 -10.90 -0.14 13.09
C LYS A 319 -9.42 -0.48 13.15
N ILE A 320 -8.70 -0.15 12.07
CA ILE A 320 -7.25 -0.28 11.99
C ILE A 320 -6.59 0.82 12.81
N LEU A 321 -5.62 0.45 13.64
CA LEU A 321 -4.75 1.35 14.38
C LEU A 321 -3.31 1.20 13.87
N LYS A 322 -2.74 2.33 13.44
CA LYS A 322 -1.39 2.38 12.88
C LYS A 322 -0.41 2.85 13.94
N GLY A 323 0.70 2.14 14.10
CA GLY A 323 1.79 2.57 14.98
C GLY A 323 2.51 3.79 14.41
N GLU A 324 2.95 4.69 15.28
CA GLU A 324 3.99 5.65 14.95
C GLU A 324 5.30 4.93 14.62
N THR A 325 5.96 5.35 13.54
CA THR A 325 7.14 4.68 12.98
C THR A 325 8.30 5.66 12.84
N TYR A 326 9.52 5.13 12.75
CA TYR A 326 10.72 5.90 12.41
C TYR A 326 11.43 5.30 11.18
N PRO A 327 12.07 6.13 10.35
CA PRO A 327 12.80 5.67 9.17
C PRO A 327 14.14 5.03 9.53
N ASP A 328 14.61 4.07 8.73
CA ASP A 328 15.93 3.45 8.86
C ASP A 328 17.08 4.31 8.27
N GLN A 329 16.75 5.20 7.32
CA GLN A 329 17.71 6.06 6.60
C GLN A 329 18.88 5.28 5.95
N SER A 330 18.61 4.08 5.42
CA SER A 330 19.64 3.28 4.74
C SER A 330 19.97 3.80 3.33
N ILE A 331 21.15 3.47 2.79
CA ILE A 331 21.54 3.80 1.40
C ILE A 331 20.48 3.35 0.39
N GLY A 332 19.86 2.19 0.60
CA GLY A 332 18.78 1.70 -0.26
C GLY A 332 17.58 2.65 -0.32
N VAL A 333 17.28 3.32 0.79
CA VAL A 333 16.20 4.31 0.88
C VAL A 333 16.55 5.57 0.08
N GLU A 334 17.79 6.03 0.16
CA GLU A 334 18.26 7.19 -0.62
C GLU A 334 18.10 6.93 -2.12
N VAL A 335 18.54 5.76 -2.60
CA VAL A 335 18.40 5.34 -4.01
C VAL A 335 16.92 5.27 -4.43
N LEU A 336 16.04 4.79 -3.56
CA LEU A 336 14.61 4.73 -3.85
C LEU A 336 13.96 6.11 -3.90
N GLN A 337 14.36 7.02 -3.02
CA GLN A 337 13.85 8.40 -3.04
C GLN A 337 14.35 9.14 -4.27
N GLU A 338 15.61 8.97 -4.66
CA GLU A 338 16.14 9.52 -5.91
C GLU A 338 15.36 8.98 -7.13
N THR A 339 15.18 7.66 -7.21
CA THR A 339 14.39 7.01 -8.27
C THR A 339 12.97 7.55 -8.33
N LYS A 340 12.34 7.72 -7.17
CA LYS A 340 10.99 8.28 -7.05
C LYS A 340 10.96 9.73 -7.51
N ASN A 341 11.93 10.55 -7.13
CA ASN A 341 12.00 11.95 -7.50
C ASN A 341 12.21 12.13 -9.00
N ILE A 342 13.02 11.27 -9.63
CA ILE A 342 13.15 11.21 -11.09
C ILE A 342 11.80 10.90 -11.75
N LEU A 343 11.07 9.88 -11.28
CA LEU A 343 9.74 9.54 -11.81
C LEU A 343 8.73 10.68 -11.64
N LEU A 344 8.69 11.30 -10.46
CA LEU A 344 7.79 12.42 -10.18
C LEU A 344 8.11 13.61 -11.07
N ASN A 345 9.39 13.95 -11.22
CA ASN A 345 9.83 15.05 -12.06
C ASN A 345 9.47 14.82 -13.53
N CYS A 346 9.66 13.61 -14.07
CA CYS A 346 9.28 13.32 -15.44
C CYS A 346 7.76 13.31 -15.67
N CYS A 347 6.96 12.93 -14.67
CA CYS A 347 5.51 13.11 -14.73
C CYS A 347 5.12 14.59 -14.73
N TYR A 348 5.83 15.41 -13.95
CA TYR A 348 5.58 16.84 -13.76
C TYR A 348 5.97 17.68 -14.98
N GLN A 349 7.19 17.48 -15.50
CA GLN A 349 7.74 18.19 -16.66
C GLN A 349 7.26 17.61 -18.00
N SER A 350 6.33 16.65 -17.96
CA SER A 350 5.87 15.97 -19.16
C SER A 350 5.20 16.94 -20.12
N LYS A 351 5.52 16.82 -21.42
CA LYS A 351 4.74 17.48 -22.48
C LYS A 351 3.27 17.01 -22.54
N TYR A 352 2.92 16.00 -21.73
CA TYR A 352 1.61 15.41 -21.63
C TYR A 352 0.84 15.83 -20.37
N ASP A 353 1.16 17.02 -19.83
CA ASP A 353 0.51 17.61 -18.65
C ASP A 353 -1.02 17.77 -18.84
N VAL A 354 -1.75 17.81 -17.73
CA VAL A 354 -3.21 17.80 -17.67
C VAL A 354 -3.78 19.21 -17.86
N PRO A 355 -4.63 19.45 -18.86
CA PRO A 355 -5.41 20.69 -18.95
C PRO A 355 -6.34 20.85 -17.75
N PHE A 356 -6.19 21.96 -17.02
CA PHE A 356 -6.80 22.17 -15.72
C PHE A 356 -7.24 23.63 -15.52
N SER A 357 -8.30 23.82 -14.75
CA SER A 357 -8.83 25.12 -14.36
C SER A 357 -9.21 25.10 -12.88
N CYS A 358 -9.08 26.23 -12.20
CA CYS A 358 -9.54 26.36 -10.81
C CYS A 358 -10.16 27.73 -10.60
N ALA A 359 -10.88 27.92 -9.48
CA ALA A 359 -11.53 29.21 -9.20
C ALA A 359 -10.55 30.41 -9.18
N VAL A 360 -9.29 30.16 -8.80
CA VAL A 360 -8.22 31.17 -8.72
C VAL A 360 -7.56 31.44 -10.08
N VAL A 361 -7.66 30.49 -11.02
CA VAL A 361 -7.09 30.57 -12.37
C VAL A 361 -8.17 30.16 -13.39
N PRO A 362 -9.06 31.10 -13.80
CA PRO A 362 -10.24 30.78 -14.61
C PRO A 362 -9.91 30.39 -16.06
N GLN A 363 -8.75 30.80 -16.56
CA GLN A 363 -8.25 30.40 -17.87
C GLN A 363 -7.64 29.00 -17.75
N ALA A 364 -7.99 28.10 -18.68
CA ALA A 364 -7.41 26.75 -18.70
C ALA A 364 -5.88 26.83 -18.84
N LYS A 365 -5.17 26.38 -17.81
CA LYS A 365 -3.71 26.20 -17.79
C LYS A 365 -3.40 24.72 -17.64
N THR A 366 -2.13 24.36 -17.57
CA THR A 366 -1.77 23.00 -17.18
C THR A 366 -1.80 22.84 -15.66
N LEU A 367 -2.04 21.62 -15.16
CA LEU A 367 -2.10 21.36 -13.72
C LEU A 367 -0.78 21.69 -13.01
N SER A 368 0.38 21.44 -13.63
CA SER A 368 1.67 21.87 -13.06
C SER A 368 1.78 23.39 -12.92
N THR A 369 1.27 24.15 -13.90
CA THR A 369 1.25 25.61 -13.88
C THR A 369 0.37 26.12 -12.74
N VAL A 370 -0.83 25.56 -12.59
CA VAL A 370 -1.76 25.95 -11.51
C VAL A 370 -1.16 25.67 -10.13
N ILE A 371 -0.51 24.52 -9.94
CA ILE A 371 0.15 24.17 -8.68
C ILE A 371 1.34 25.10 -8.39
N THR A 372 2.14 25.45 -9.42
CA THR A 372 3.26 26.40 -9.29
C THR A 372 2.78 27.78 -8.87
N GLU A 373 1.77 28.32 -9.56
CA GLU A 373 1.23 29.64 -9.27
C GLU A 373 0.61 29.72 -7.87
N ALA A 374 -0.04 28.64 -7.42
CA ALA A 374 -0.59 28.57 -6.07
C ALA A 374 0.49 28.57 -4.98
N ARG A 375 1.63 27.90 -5.22
CA ARG A 375 2.81 28.01 -4.35
C ARG A 375 3.32 29.45 -4.32
N ASP A 376 3.46 30.08 -5.46
CA ASP A 376 4.03 31.44 -5.54
C ASP A 376 3.12 32.46 -4.86
N ALA A 377 1.80 32.33 -5.02
CA ALA A 377 0.81 33.16 -4.34
C ALA A 377 0.79 32.97 -2.81
N ALA A 378 1.18 31.79 -2.30
CA ALA A 378 1.26 31.50 -0.87
C ALA A 378 2.35 32.28 -0.12
N THR A 379 3.33 32.84 -0.86
CA THR A 379 4.51 33.49 -0.29
C THR A 379 4.30 34.97 0.10
N SER A 380 3.08 35.52 0.02
CA SER A 380 2.78 36.89 0.48
C SER A 380 1.32 37.12 0.88
N PRO A 381 0.97 37.35 2.17
CA PRO A 381 1.56 36.85 3.43
C PRO A 381 1.02 35.42 3.75
N PRO A 382 1.69 34.65 4.63
CA PRO A 382 1.67 33.20 4.56
C PRO A 382 0.41 32.64 5.23
N LYS A 383 -0.45 31.96 4.47
CA LYS A 383 -1.46 31.10 5.09
C LYS A 383 -1.64 29.72 4.51
N ILE A 384 -1.20 29.43 3.29
CA ILE A 384 -1.78 28.28 2.60
C ILE A 384 -0.72 27.63 1.72
N VAL A 385 -0.47 26.34 1.94
CA VAL A 385 0.52 25.50 1.25
C VAL A 385 1.98 25.67 1.71
N ASN A 386 2.42 24.78 2.61
CA ASN A 386 3.84 24.59 2.96
C ASN A 386 4.55 23.79 1.85
N VAL A 387 4.46 24.22 0.59
CA VAL A 387 5.24 23.70 -0.53
C VAL A 387 6.53 24.51 -0.57
N ALA A 388 7.41 24.25 0.39
CA ALA A 388 8.64 25.02 0.58
C ALA A 388 9.80 24.53 -0.34
N ASP A 389 9.59 23.49 -1.15
CA ASP A 389 10.63 22.88 -2.00
C ASP A 389 10.05 22.34 -3.32
N GLU A 390 10.85 22.29 -4.39
CA GLU A 390 10.50 21.76 -5.71
C GLU A 390 10.04 20.30 -5.64
N GLU A 391 10.65 19.48 -4.78
CA GLU A 391 10.25 18.08 -4.53
C GLU A 391 8.77 17.98 -4.12
N ASN A 392 8.29 18.95 -3.32
CA ASN A 392 6.90 18.99 -2.89
C ASN A 392 5.94 19.35 -4.04
N LEU A 393 6.38 20.09 -5.07
CA LEU A 393 5.53 20.40 -6.24
C LEU A 393 5.25 19.14 -7.06
N GLN A 394 6.30 18.38 -7.40
CA GLN A 394 6.16 17.20 -8.25
C GLN A 394 5.35 16.11 -7.53
N GLN A 395 5.56 15.96 -6.21
CA GLN A 395 4.74 15.07 -5.41
C GLN A 395 3.26 15.51 -5.34
N THR A 396 3.01 16.81 -5.17
CA THR A 396 1.64 17.37 -5.12
C THR A 396 0.92 17.16 -6.45
N TYR A 397 1.60 17.43 -7.57
CA TYR A 397 1.07 17.15 -8.91
C TYR A 397 0.72 15.68 -9.08
N SER A 398 1.63 14.75 -8.74
CA SER A 398 1.37 13.33 -8.90
C SER A 398 0.17 12.86 -8.07
N LYS A 399 0.05 13.31 -6.81
CA LYS A 399 -1.11 13.04 -5.97
C LYS A 399 -2.40 13.61 -6.54
N ALA A 400 -2.37 14.82 -7.09
CA ALA A 400 -3.53 15.45 -7.72
C ALA A 400 -4.03 14.63 -8.92
N VAL A 401 -3.11 14.17 -9.79
CA VAL A 401 -3.44 13.27 -10.90
C VAL A 401 -4.05 11.96 -10.38
N GLU A 402 -3.43 11.32 -9.39
CA GLU A 402 -3.94 10.07 -8.81
C GLU A 402 -5.32 10.24 -8.15
N GLN A 403 -5.57 11.39 -7.50
CA GLN A 403 -6.86 11.76 -6.94
C GLN A 403 -7.92 11.95 -8.03
N ILE A 404 -7.59 12.60 -9.15
CA ILE A 404 -8.46 12.75 -10.33
C ILE A 404 -8.85 11.38 -10.87
N LEU A 405 -7.88 10.48 -11.08
CA LEU A 405 -8.15 9.12 -11.57
C LEU A 405 -9.05 8.33 -10.61
N SER A 406 -8.78 8.45 -9.30
CA SER A 406 -9.62 7.82 -8.27
C SER A 406 -11.03 8.40 -8.23
N MET A 407 -11.21 9.69 -8.48
CA MET A 407 -12.53 10.33 -8.54
C MET A 407 -13.30 9.96 -9.81
N ALA A 408 -12.60 9.82 -10.95
CA ALA A 408 -13.21 9.36 -12.19
C ALA A 408 -13.87 7.99 -12.02
N LEU A 409 -13.19 7.04 -11.35
CA LEU A 409 -13.75 5.74 -11.01
C LEU A 409 -14.98 5.84 -10.10
N ALA A 410 -14.94 6.71 -9.08
CA ALA A 410 -16.09 6.92 -8.18
C ALA A 410 -17.34 7.44 -8.93
N LYS A 411 -17.14 8.15 -10.04
CA LYS A 411 -18.22 8.67 -10.91
C LYS A 411 -18.57 7.75 -12.08
N ASN A 412 -18.05 6.52 -12.09
CA ASN A 412 -18.23 5.54 -13.18
C ASN A 412 -17.79 6.09 -14.55
N ILE A 413 -16.74 6.92 -14.57
CA ILE A 413 -16.07 7.35 -15.81
C ILE A 413 -15.06 6.26 -16.17
N ALA A 414 -15.18 5.73 -17.40
CA ALA A 414 -14.39 4.59 -17.83
C ALA A 414 -12.89 4.95 -17.91
N LEU A 415 -12.07 4.26 -17.12
CA LEU A 415 -10.62 4.25 -17.29
C LEU A 415 -10.22 3.16 -18.31
N PRO A 416 -9.10 3.33 -19.03
CA PRO A 416 -8.54 2.25 -19.83
C PRO A 416 -8.28 1.02 -18.96
N GLU A 417 -8.80 -0.15 -19.35
CA GLU A 417 -8.61 -1.41 -18.58
C GLU A 417 -7.14 -1.73 -18.31
N ARG A 418 -6.26 -1.36 -19.25
CA ARG A 418 -4.80 -1.49 -19.14
C ARG A 418 -4.19 -0.82 -17.91
N LEU A 419 -4.92 0.05 -17.22
CA LEU A 419 -4.46 0.63 -15.95
C LEU A 419 -4.36 -0.43 -14.86
N PHE A 420 -5.28 -1.40 -14.85
CA PHE A 420 -5.36 -2.48 -13.85
C PHE A 420 -5.11 -3.88 -14.43
N LYS A 421 -4.98 -4.02 -15.76
CA LYS A 421 -4.49 -5.25 -16.37
C LYS A 421 -2.96 -5.25 -16.39
N PRO A 422 -2.28 -6.32 -15.93
CA PRO A 422 -0.84 -6.41 -16.04
C PRO A 422 -0.45 -6.40 -17.53
N PRO A 423 0.55 -5.60 -17.94
CA PRO A 423 1.10 -5.74 -19.30
C PRO A 423 1.79 -7.11 -19.39
N GLY A 424 1.49 -7.88 -20.44
CA GLY A 424 1.89 -9.28 -20.64
C GLY A 424 3.16 -9.70 -19.89
N LEU A 425 2.98 -10.38 -18.77
CA LEU A 425 3.96 -10.43 -17.69
C LEU A 425 5.10 -11.40 -18.01
N TRP A 426 6.33 -10.91 -17.95
CA TRP A 426 7.54 -11.72 -17.89
C TRP A 426 8.13 -11.64 -16.48
N ILE A 427 8.40 -12.80 -15.88
CA ILE A 427 8.97 -12.88 -14.54
C ILE A 427 10.25 -13.70 -14.57
N ALA A 428 11.34 -13.08 -14.12
CA ALA A 428 12.58 -13.78 -13.82
C ALA A 428 12.79 -13.91 -12.31
N SER A 429 13.33 -15.05 -11.93
CA SER A 429 13.90 -15.29 -10.62
C SER A 429 15.41 -15.16 -10.69
N LYS A 430 16.00 -14.34 -9.82
CA LYS A 430 17.45 -14.35 -9.62
C LYS A 430 17.78 -15.00 -8.29
N LEU A 431 18.35 -16.21 -8.40
CA LEU A 431 19.08 -16.85 -7.32
C LEU A 431 20.27 -15.98 -6.93
N MET A 432 20.42 -15.72 -5.64
CA MET A 432 21.65 -15.14 -5.11
C MET A 432 22.70 -16.24 -4.97
N PRO A 433 23.98 -15.97 -5.29
CA PRO A 433 25.08 -16.84 -4.90
C PRO A 433 25.02 -17.04 -3.38
N LYS A 434 25.14 -18.29 -2.91
CA LYS A 434 25.35 -18.58 -1.49
C LYS A 434 26.65 -17.86 -1.09
N SER A 435 26.53 -16.85 -0.23
CA SER A 435 27.68 -16.13 0.36
C SER A 435 28.39 -17.00 1.37
#